data_AF-A0A834RTN9-F1
#
_entry.id   AF-A0A834RTN9-F1
#
_cell.length_a   1.000
_cell.length_b   1.000
_cell.length_c   1.000
_cell.angle_alpha   90.00
_cell.angle_beta   90.00
_cell.angle_gamma   90.00
#
_symmetry.space_group_name_H-M   'P 1'
#
loop_
_entity.id
_entity.type
_entity.pdbx_description
1 polymer ?
#
loop_
_entity_poly.entity_id
_entity_poly.type
_entity_poly.pdbx_seq_one_letter_code
_entity_poly.pdbx_strand_id
1 'polypeptide(L)'
;MKAAFSASQQGYPLKDAFILDSGSTTHICNDLSRIEDVRPSTPGDYIWAGSSKVWIRGYGAVTLTTEGSQDKQALHIVNVAWCPDFLCSLVSFRLLRRQGIWWDNREDPTACDDGWNNHCYPIGTPWAMDYRRHHSIRLSLPCPGERIAIDFYEYEADSFTKEKSQMLITCRNSRYVWDFYFKDNRPARSIIRLLALFIQFMKKQFNITVKVIETDNEIITVKQEVEKWCTSLSIRLEPSAPDTQAQNGGAERSGGVIKEKARAIRLDANLPWELWPEITRAAVYLYNRTPNYPNKWKSPYEIFFTRAAATNGIVTGPEDQTKLI
;
A
#
# COMPACT_ATOMS: atom_id res chain seq x y z
N MET A 1 -23.80 17.25 -28.45
CA MET A 1 -23.95 15.78 -28.35
C MET A 1 -24.14 15.48 -26.87
N LYS A 2 -25.34 15.00 -26.47
CA LYS A 2 -25.70 14.77 -25.06
C LYS A 2 -25.02 13.49 -24.57
N ALA A 3 -24.37 13.55 -23.41
CA ALA A 3 -23.82 12.36 -22.75
C ALA A 3 -24.95 11.37 -22.45
N ALA A 4 -24.66 10.07 -22.39
CA ALA A 4 -25.63 9.04 -21.95
C ALA A 4 -26.19 9.29 -20.53
N PHE A 5 -25.61 10.23 -19.77
CA PHE A 5 -26.04 10.67 -18.45
C PHE A 5 -26.71 12.06 -18.44
N SER A 6 -26.90 12.75 -19.57
CA SER A 6 -27.57 14.06 -19.60
C SER A 6 -29.07 13.93 -19.93
N ALA A 7 -29.76 13.00 -19.27
CA ALA A 7 -31.22 12.97 -19.25
C ALA A 7 -31.75 14.03 -18.27
N SER A 8 -32.97 14.52 -18.48
CA SER A 8 -33.63 15.48 -17.61
C SER A 8 -33.61 15.01 -16.16
N GLN A 9 -33.07 15.82 -15.23
CA GLN A 9 -32.97 15.51 -13.80
C GLN A 9 -34.32 15.32 -13.09
N GLN A 10 -35.44 15.57 -13.75
CA GLN A 10 -36.78 15.30 -13.24
C GLN A 10 -37.17 13.85 -13.54
N GLY A 11 -37.34 13.05 -12.49
CA GLY A 11 -37.94 11.72 -12.58
C GLY A 11 -36.97 10.54 -12.74
N TYR A 12 -35.66 10.71 -12.57
CA TYR A 12 -34.76 9.55 -12.55
C TYR A 12 -34.94 8.74 -11.25
N PRO A 13 -35.30 7.44 -11.31
CA PRO A 13 -35.70 6.66 -10.13
C PRO A 13 -34.62 6.54 -9.05
N LEU A 14 -33.35 6.62 -9.42
CA LEU A 14 -32.21 6.47 -8.50
C LEU A 14 -31.55 7.82 -8.17
N LYS A 15 -32.22 8.95 -8.44
CA LYS A 15 -31.64 10.28 -8.23
C LYS A 15 -31.13 10.50 -6.81
N ASP A 16 -31.90 10.03 -5.85
CA ASP A 16 -31.63 10.17 -4.42
C ASP A 16 -30.85 8.97 -3.85
N ALA A 17 -30.52 7.98 -4.69
CA ALA A 17 -29.77 6.80 -4.29
C ALA A 17 -28.25 6.99 -4.42
N PHE A 18 -27.50 6.23 -3.62
CA PHE A 18 -26.08 5.98 -3.82
C PHE A 18 -25.89 4.58 -4.40
N ILE A 19 -25.29 4.49 -5.57
CA ILE A 19 -25.01 3.22 -6.24
C ILE A 19 -23.57 2.80 -5.94
N LEU A 20 -23.37 1.57 -5.52
CA LEU A 20 -22.04 0.98 -5.41
C LEU A 20 -21.52 0.67 -6.83
N ASP A 21 -20.47 1.38 -7.25
CA ASP A 21 -19.93 1.31 -8.60
C ASP A 21 -18.46 0.86 -8.59
N SER A 22 -18.19 -0.26 -9.25
CA SER A 22 -16.84 -0.82 -9.41
C SER A 22 -16.01 -0.12 -10.50
N GLY A 23 -16.68 0.54 -11.45
CA GLY A 23 -16.05 1.33 -12.51
C GLY A 23 -15.64 2.72 -12.07
N SER A 24 -16.27 3.27 -11.02
CA SER A 24 -15.91 4.59 -10.52
C SER A 24 -14.58 4.59 -9.78
N THR A 25 -13.74 5.59 -10.08
CA THR A 25 -12.46 5.83 -9.39
C THR A 25 -12.59 6.76 -8.18
N THR A 26 -13.75 7.41 -8.00
CA THR A 26 -14.03 8.36 -6.91
C THR A 26 -15.46 8.24 -6.39
N HIS A 27 -15.72 8.68 -5.16
CA HIS A 27 -17.09 8.90 -4.70
C HIS A 27 -17.66 10.15 -5.35
N ILE A 28 -18.93 10.12 -5.74
CA ILE A 28 -19.63 11.22 -6.41
C ILE A 28 -20.96 11.43 -5.69
N CYS A 29 -21.28 12.67 -5.38
CA CYS A 29 -22.61 13.04 -4.92
C CYS A 29 -23.20 14.13 -5.82
N ASN A 30 -24.45 13.93 -6.22
CA ASN A 30 -25.18 14.84 -7.09
C ASN A 30 -26.02 15.89 -6.35
N ASP A 31 -26.10 15.81 -5.02
CA ASP A 31 -26.90 16.71 -4.18
C ASP A 31 -26.04 17.34 -3.09
N LEU A 32 -25.96 18.67 -3.10
CA LEU A 32 -25.17 19.44 -2.14
C LEU A 32 -25.68 19.27 -0.71
N SER A 33 -26.99 19.08 -0.52
CA SER A 33 -27.59 18.98 0.82
C SER A 33 -27.12 17.74 1.61
N ARG A 34 -26.56 16.76 0.91
CA ARG A 34 -26.08 15.49 1.47
C ARG A 34 -24.58 15.51 1.76
N ILE A 35 -23.89 16.61 1.46
CA ILE A 35 -22.46 16.74 1.63
C ILE A 35 -22.16 17.66 2.82
N GLU A 36 -21.35 17.14 3.73
CA GLU A 36 -20.79 17.82 4.90
C GLU A 36 -19.39 18.36 4.56
N ASP A 37 -18.94 19.40 5.28
CA ASP A 37 -17.59 19.97 5.18
C ASP A 37 -17.13 20.28 3.74
N VAL A 38 -18.02 20.93 2.96
CA VAL A 38 -17.77 21.25 1.56
C VAL A 38 -16.58 22.19 1.43
N ARG A 39 -15.55 21.73 0.73
CA ARG A 39 -14.40 22.52 0.28
C ARG A 39 -14.48 22.80 -1.22
N PRO A 40 -14.05 23.98 -1.68
CA PRO A 40 -14.05 24.31 -3.10
C PRO A 40 -13.13 23.36 -3.89
N SER A 41 -13.50 23.08 -5.14
CA SER A 41 -12.63 22.35 -6.08
C SER A 41 -11.53 23.25 -6.62
N THR A 42 -10.46 22.64 -7.14
CA THR A 42 -9.42 23.36 -7.89
C THR A 42 -9.99 23.81 -9.23
N PRO A 43 -9.67 25.01 -9.73
CA PRO A 43 -10.08 25.43 -11.06
C PRO A 43 -9.63 24.40 -12.11
N GLY A 44 -10.59 23.77 -12.79
CA GLY A 44 -10.32 22.74 -13.80
C GLY A 44 -10.57 21.31 -13.36
N ASP A 45 -11.00 21.05 -12.12
CA ASP A 45 -11.34 19.71 -11.65
C ASP A 45 -12.59 19.15 -12.38
N TYR A 46 -12.42 18.02 -13.04
CA TYR A 46 -13.51 17.30 -13.73
C TYR A 46 -13.32 15.79 -13.61
N ILE A 47 -14.41 15.05 -13.85
CA ILE A 47 -14.42 13.60 -14.03
C ILE A 47 -14.90 13.24 -15.43
N TRP A 48 -14.45 12.10 -15.93
CA TRP A 48 -14.97 11.51 -17.16
C TRP A 48 -16.16 10.60 -16.84
N ALA A 49 -17.31 10.89 -17.45
CA ALA A 49 -18.49 10.04 -17.45
C ALA A 49 -18.75 9.56 -18.89
N GLY A 50 -18.27 8.35 -19.21
CA GLY A 50 -18.20 7.87 -20.59
C GLY A 50 -17.28 8.78 -21.43
N SER A 51 -17.82 9.37 -22.48
CA SER A 51 -17.10 10.29 -23.39
C SER A 51 -17.23 11.76 -23.00
N SER A 52 -17.88 12.09 -21.88
CA SER A 52 -18.19 13.47 -21.49
C SER A 52 -17.46 13.87 -20.21
N LYS A 53 -17.01 15.13 -20.16
CA LYS A 53 -16.46 15.73 -18.95
C LYS A 53 -17.58 16.27 -18.09
N VAL A 54 -17.55 15.96 -16.79
CA VAL A 54 -18.44 16.53 -15.78
C VAL A 54 -17.61 17.27 -14.76
N TRP A 55 -17.96 18.53 -14.51
CA TRP A 55 -17.19 19.40 -13.65
C TRP A 55 -17.46 19.11 -12.18
N ILE A 56 -16.38 19.08 -11.39
CA ILE A 56 -16.47 18.93 -9.95
C ILE A 56 -16.63 20.32 -9.34
N ARG A 57 -17.70 20.53 -8.59
CA ARG A 57 -18.05 21.82 -7.98
C ARG A 57 -17.44 22.00 -6.58
N GLY A 58 -17.06 20.90 -5.95
CA GLY A 58 -16.45 20.88 -4.63
C GLY A 58 -16.19 19.45 -4.19
N TYR A 59 -15.58 19.32 -3.01
CA TYR A 59 -15.41 18.04 -2.34
C TYR A 59 -15.97 18.13 -0.93
N GLY A 60 -16.42 17.03 -0.37
CA GLY A 60 -16.79 17.00 1.05
C GLY A 60 -16.87 15.58 1.58
N ALA A 61 -17.64 15.40 2.64
CA ALA A 61 -17.94 14.12 3.24
C ALA A 61 -19.44 13.79 3.12
N VAL A 62 -19.79 12.51 3.08
CA VAL A 62 -21.17 12.05 3.10
C VAL A 62 -21.27 10.93 4.11
N THR A 63 -22.31 10.98 4.94
CA THR A 63 -22.65 9.87 5.84
C THR A 63 -23.79 9.06 5.23
N LEU A 64 -23.51 7.81 4.88
CA LEU A 64 -24.50 6.86 4.37
C LEU A 64 -24.99 5.98 5.50
N THR A 65 -26.30 5.81 5.61
CA THR A 65 -26.88 4.83 6.53
C THR A 65 -27.04 3.51 5.79
N THR A 66 -26.35 2.47 6.26
CA THR A 66 -26.47 1.09 5.78
C THR A 66 -27.24 0.26 6.79
N GLU A 67 -28.16 -0.58 6.35
CA GLU A 67 -28.91 -1.50 7.22
C GLU A 67 -28.15 -2.83 7.29
N GLY A 68 -27.52 -3.13 8.43
CA GLY A 68 -26.84 -4.41 8.65
C GLY A 68 -27.77 -5.48 9.24
N SER A 69 -27.27 -6.72 9.37
CA SER A 69 -28.02 -7.88 9.88
C SER A 69 -28.48 -7.76 11.35
N GLN A 70 -27.93 -6.82 12.12
CA GLN A 70 -28.33 -6.58 13.51
C GLN A 70 -28.57 -5.12 13.87
N ASP A 71 -28.08 -4.14 13.08
CA ASP A 71 -28.28 -2.71 13.36
C ASP A 71 -28.04 -1.82 12.13
N LYS A 72 -28.60 -0.59 12.16
CA LYS A 72 -28.24 0.49 11.24
C LYS A 72 -26.82 0.96 11.55
N GLN A 73 -25.96 0.94 10.54
CA GLN A 73 -24.58 1.42 10.63
C GLN A 73 -24.39 2.65 9.75
N ALA A 74 -23.61 3.62 10.24
CA ALA A 74 -23.26 4.81 9.48
C ALA A 74 -21.89 4.60 8.81
N LEU A 75 -21.87 4.63 7.48
CA LEU A 75 -20.67 4.65 6.67
C LEU A 75 -20.33 6.09 6.30
N HIS A 76 -19.32 6.64 6.95
CA HIS A 76 -18.82 7.98 6.67
C HIS A 76 -17.74 7.92 5.57
N ILE A 77 -18.05 8.46 4.39
CA ILE A 77 -17.15 8.54 3.24
C ILE A 77 -16.68 9.97 3.02
N VAL A 78 -15.38 10.14 2.76
CA VAL A 78 -14.73 11.44 2.61
C VAL A 78 -14.17 11.63 1.21
N ASN A 79 -13.87 12.88 0.84
CA ASN A 79 -13.43 13.26 -0.52
C ASN A 79 -14.44 12.89 -1.60
N VAL A 80 -15.72 13.08 -1.31
CA VAL A 80 -16.81 12.89 -2.27
C VAL A 80 -16.85 14.08 -3.22
N ALA A 81 -16.71 13.83 -4.51
CA ALA A 81 -16.81 14.86 -5.54
C ALA A 81 -18.26 15.29 -5.69
N TRP A 82 -18.52 16.59 -5.49
CA TRP A 82 -19.83 17.16 -5.74
C TRP A 82 -19.99 17.46 -7.23
N CYS A 83 -20.84 16.69 -7.90
CA CYS A 83 -21.12 16.81 -9.33
C CYS A 83 -22.64 16.85 -9.53
N PRO A 84 -23.27 18.04 -9.49
CA PRO A 84 -24.73 18.15 -9.59
C PRO A 84 -25.27 17.66 -10.94
N ASP A 85 -24.42 17.56 -11.96
CA ASP A 85 -24.79 17.09 -13.30
C ASP A 85 -24.91 15.56 -13.40
N PHE A 86 -24.62 14.80 -12.33
CA PHE A 86 -24.82 13.35 -12.28
C PHE A 86 -26.30 12.99 -12.02
N LEU A 87 -26.77 11.92 -12.68
CA LEU A 87 -28.14 11.44 -12.49
C LEU A 87 -28.38 10.82 -11.12
N CYS A 88 -27.36 10.19 -10.53
CA CYS A 88 -27.39 9.59 -9.19
C CYS A 88 -26.01 9.71 -8.53
N SER A 89 -25.97 9.52 -7.22
CA SER A 89 -24.71 9.50 -6.48
C SER A 89 -24.02 8.13 -6.61
N LEU A 90 -22.69 8.12 -6.63
CA LEU A 90 -21.88 6.92 -6.79
C LEU A 90 -20.93 6.71 -5.60
N VAL A 91 -20.87 5.49 -5.09
CA VAL A 91 -19.88 5.03 -4.13
C VAL A 91 -18.86 4.17 -4.88
N SER A 92 -17.62 4.61 -4.96
CA SER A 92 -16.57 3.79 -5.58
C SER A 92 -16.29 2.54 -4.76
N PHE A 93 -16.68 1.38 -5.28
CA PHE A 93 -16.36 0.09 -4.66
C PHE A 93 -14.85 -0.13 -4.57
N ARG A 94 -14.10 0.38 -5.54
CA ARG A 94 -12.64 0.36 -5.54
C ARG A 94 -12.05 1.10 -4.33
N LEU A 95 -12.62 2.24 -3.94
CA LEU A 95 -12.20 2.98 -2.77
C LEU A 95 -12.62 2.29 -1.47
N LEU A 96 -13.84 1.74 -1.40
CA LEU A 96 -14.29 0.92 -0.27
C LEU A 96 -13.36 -0.29 -0.03
N ARG A 97 -13.01 -1.04 -1.08
CA ARG A 97 -12.07 -2.18 -0.97
C ARG A 97 -10.71 -1.77 -0.43
N ARG A 98 -10.20 -0.60 -0.83
CA ARG A 98 -8.95 -0.05 -0.28
C ARG A 98 -9.05 0.30 1.20
N GLN A 99 -10.25 0.61 1.69
CA GLN A 99 -10.53 0.83 3.12
C GLN A 99 -10.79 -0.49 3.88
N GLY A 100 -10.60 -1.65 3.23
CA GLY A 100 -10.89 -2.96 3.82
C GLY A 100 -12.39 -3.25 3.90
N ILE A 101 -13.22 -2.48 3.19
CA ILE A 101 -14.66 -2.70 3.08
C ILE A 101 -14.88 -3.55 1.84
N TRP A 102 -15.31 -4.78 2.07
CA TRP A 102 -15.55 -5.75 1.01
C TRP A 102 -17.04 -5.88 0.76
N TRP A 103 -17.38 -6.11 -0.50
CA TRP A 103 -18.69 -6.64 -0.85
C TRP A 103 -18.56 -8.15 -0.77
N ASP A 104 -19.23 -8.75 0.21
CA ASP A 104 -19.27 -10.20 0.33
C ASP A 104 -20.25 -10.76 -0.72
N ASN A 105 -19.70 -11.38 -1.76
CA ASN A 105 -20.47 -12.06 -2.80
C ASN A 105 -20.56 -13.58 -2.54
N ARG A 106 -20.22 -14.05 -1.33
CA ARG A 106 -20.32 -15.49 -1.00
C ARG A 106 -21.76 -15.98 -0.91
N GLU A 107 -22.72 -15.07 -0.79
CA GLU A 107 -24.11 -15.36 -1.11
C GLU A 107 -24.36 -15.00 -2.58
N ASP A 108 -23.97 -15.90 -3.49
CA ASP A 108 -24.57 -15.94 -4.82
C ASP A 108 -26.02 -16.41 -4.65
N PRO A 109 -27.03 -15.68 -5.17
CA PRO A 109 -28.43 -16.12 -5.20
C PRO A 109 -28.65 -17.43 -6.00
N THR A 110 -27.59 -17.97 -6.62
CA THR A 110 -27.67 -19.10 -7.51
C THR A 110 -26.57 -20.13 -7.26
N ALA A 111 -26.92 -21.13 -6.44
CA ALA A 111 -26.40 -22.50 -6.35
C ALA A 111 -25.51 -22.87 -5.14
N CYS A 112 -25.98 -23.93 -4.47
CA CYS A 112 -25.51 -24.56 -3.23
C CYS A 112 -24.45 -25.65 -3.43
N ASP A 113 -24.04 -26.20 -2.28
CA ASP A 113 -23.40 -27.47 -1.96
C ASP A 113 -21.86 -27.43 -1.75
N ASP A 114 -21.29 -27.87 -0.62
CA ASP A 114 -21.68 -28.98 0.25
C ASP A 114 -21.66 -28.70 1.77
N GLY A 115 -22.80 -28.95 2.41
CA GLY A 115 -22.86 -29.79 3.61
C GLY A 115 -22.63 -29.16 4.98
N TRP A 116 -23.63 -28.43 5.52
CA TRP A 116 -24.11 -28.54 6.92
C TRP A 116 -25.56 -28.03 6.98
N ASN A 117 -26.49 -28.91 7.36
CA ASN A 117 -27.92 -28.62 7.54
C ASN A 117 -28.16 -27.47 8.53
N ASN A 118 -28.89 -26.42 8.12
CA ASN A 118 -30.08 -25.93 8.83
C ASN A 118 -30.81 -24.80 8.07
N HIS A 119 -32.04 -25.13 7.63
CA HIS A 119 -33.23 -24.27 7.46
C HIS A 119 -33.16 -23.01 6.57
N CYS A 120 -33.83 -23.09 5.42
CA CYS A 120 -34.14 -21.96 4.53
C CYS A 120 -35.34 -21.14 5.01
N TYR A 121 -35.25 -19.80 4.93
CA TYR A 121 -36.39 -18.90 4.65
C TYR A 121 -35.90 -17.69 3.82
N PRO A 122 -36.70 -17.16 2.87
CA PRO A 122 -36.26 -16.12 1.95
C PRO A 122 -36.60 -14.73 2.50
N ILE A 123 -35.59 -13.95 2.90
CA ILE A 123 -35.72 -12.50 3.10
C ILE A 123 -34.42 -11.85 2.59
N GLY A 124 -34.59 -10.79 1.79
CA GLY A 124 -33.55 -10.21 0.97
C GLY A 124 -32.31 -9.66 1.69
N THR A 125 -31.23 -9.68 0.91
CA THR A 125 -29.95 -8.96 1.04
C THR A 125 -29.09 -9.25 2.28
N PRO A 126 -28.01 -10.04 2.12
CA PRO A 126 -27.06 -10.36 3.18
C PRO A 126 -25.82 -9.44 3.16
N TRP A 127 -25.41 -9.04 4.36
CA TRP A 127 -24.28 -8.17 4.71
C TRP A 127 -23.31 -8.92 5.65
N ALA A 128 -22.02 -8.55 5.68
CA ALA A 128 -21.20 -8.57 6.91
C ALA A 128 -19.88 -7.76 6.79
N MET A 129 -19.62 -6.85 7.75
CA MET A 129 -18.33 -6.19 8.02
C MET A 129 -17.87 -6.54 9.44
N ASP A 130 -16.61 -6.99 9.59
CA ASP A 130 -15.92 -7.12 10.88
C ASP A 130 -15.26 -5.76 11.24
N TYR A 131 -15.64 -5.21 12.39
CA TYR A 131 -15.32 -3.83 12.80
C TYR A 131 -14.27 -3.83 13.92
N ARG A 132 -13.04 -3.40 13.63
CA ARG A 132 -12.06 -3.00 14.68
C ARG A 132 -11.68 -1.53 14.54
N ARG A 133 -12.25 -0.72 15.45
CA ARG A 133 -11.83 0.59 16.02
C ARG A 133 -11.13 1.63 15.11
N HIS A 134 -11.84 2.75 14.94
CA HIS A 134 -11.41 4.16 14.80
C HIS A 134 -10.17 4.50 13.95
N HIS A 135 -10.37 5.34 12.92
CA HIS A 135 -9.80 6.70 12.75
C HIS A 135 -10.09 7.18 11.32
N SER A 136 -10.34 8.47 11.15
CA SER A 136 -10.52 9.17 9.87
C SER A 136 -9.50 8.73 8.80
N ILE A 137 -9.98 8.13 7.70
CA ILE A 137 -9.11 7.56 6.66
C ILE A 137 -8.71 8.65 5.65
N ARG A 138 -7.58 9.32 5.92
CA ARG A 138 -6.69 9.78 4.85
C ARG A 138 -6.41 8.58 3.94
N LEU A 139 -6.51 8.72 2.60
CA LEU A 139 -6.13 7.69 1.62
C LEU A 139 -4.91 6.91 2.15
N SER A 140 -5.10 5.72 2.71
CA SER A 140 -4.01 5.01 3.37
C SER A 140 -3.08 4.53 2.27
N LEU A 141 -2.01 5.29 2.06
CA LEU A 141 -0.83 4.74 1.42
C LEU A 141 -0.47 3.50 2.25
N PRO A 142 -0.26 2.33 1.64
CA PRO A 142 0.02 1.12 2.38
C PRO A 142 1.17 1.39 3.35
N CYS A 143 0.95 1.02 4.61
CA CYS A 143 1.83 1.39 5.71
C CYS A 143 3.25 0.91 5.38
N PRO A 144 4.24 1.82 5.37
CA PRO A 144 5.57 1.46 4.95
C PRO A 144 6.13 0.45 5.94
N GLY A 145 6.74 -0.63 5.44
CA GLY A 145 7.38 -1.64 6.28
C GLY A 145 6.45 -2.74 6.79
N GLU A 146 5.14 -2.71 6.47
CA GLU A 146 4.28 -3.89 6.70
C GLU A 146 4.69 -5.09 5.83
N ARG A 147 5.11 -4.81 4.60
CA ARG A 147 5.66 -5.78 3.65
C ARG A 147 7.11 -5.41 3.33
N ILE A 148 8.02 -6.32 3.64
CA ILE A 148 9.45 -6.19 3.39
C ILE A 148 9.94 -7.34 2.52
N ALA A 149 11.04 -7.13 1.82
CA ALA A 149 11.77 -8.17 1.13
C ALA A 149 13.20 -8.24 1.64
N ILE A 150 13.74 -9.44 1.73
CA ILE A 150 15.10 -9.71 2.18
C ILE A 150 15.90 -10.24 1.01
N ASP A 151 17.05 -9.61 0.77
CA ASP A 151 18.04 -10.06 -0.19
C ASP A 151 19.39 -10.25 0.51
N PHE A 152 20.14 -11.25 0.07
CA PHE A 152 21.43 -11.62 0.63
C PHE A 152 22.55 -11.43 -0.38
N TYR A 153 23.68 -10.91 0.09
CA TYR A 153 24.88 -10.73 -0.72
C TYR A 153 26.13 -11.23 0.00
N GLU A 154 26.90 -12.04 -0.69
CA GLU A 154 28.24 -12.46 -0.27
C GLU A 154 29.28 -11.66 -1.05
N TYR A 155 30.42 -11.42 -0.42
CA TYR A 155 31.55 -10.73 -1.00
C TYR A 155 32.77 -11.65 -0.93
N GLU A 156 33.50 -11.77 -2.04
CA GLU A 156 34.54 -12.80 -2.22
C GLU A 156 35.79 -12.57 -1.35
N ALA A 157 36.05 -11.33 -0.95
CA ALA A 157 37.21 -10.98 -0.13
C ALA A 157 36.80 -10.49 1.26
N ASP A 158 37.65 -10.83 2.23
CA ASP A 158 37.49 -10.40 3.62
C ASP A 158 37.43 -8.87 3.69
N SER A 159 36.45 -8.36 4.42
CA SER A 159 36.44 -6.93 4.75
C SER A 159 37.47 -6.61 5.82
N PHE A 160 37.89 -5.35 5.85
CA PHE A 160 38.73 -4.80 6.92
C PHE A 160 38.13 -5.02 8.31
N THR A 161 36.80 -4.95 8.43
CA THR A 161 36.06 -5.12 9.69
C THR A 161 35.55 -6.56 9.94
N LYS A 162 35.91 -7.52 9.08
CA LYS A 162 35.61 -8.98 9.15
C LYS A 162 34.15 -9.40 8.90
N GLU A 163 33.32 -8.52 8.37
CA GLU A 163 32.08 -8.88 7.70
C GLU A 163 32.38 -9.77 6.49
N LYS A 164 31.51 -10.75 6.25
CA LYS A 164 31.57 -11.71 5.14
C LYS A 164 30.40 -11.55 4.17
N SER A 165 29.27 -11.08 4.69
CA SER A 165 28.03 -10.98 3.91
C SER A 165 27.14 -9.87 4.42
N GLN A 166 26.20 -9.48 3.57
CA GLN A 166 25.22 -8.44 3.80
C GLN A 166 23.82 -8.99 3.60
N MET A 167 22.88 -8.45 4.37
CA MET A 167 21.45 -8.59 4.17
C MET A 167 20.85 -7.22 3.94
N LEU A 168 20.09 -7.08 2.87
CA LEU A 168 19.30 -5.91 2.59
C LEU A 168 17.83 -6.22 2.89
N ILE A 169 17.22 -5.36 3.70
CA ILE A 169 15.77 -5.36 3.91
C ILE A 169 15.18 -4.21 3.12
N THR A 170 14.37 -4.50 2.11
CA THR A 170 13.69 -3.49 1.28
C THR A 170 12.22 -3.40 1.67
N CYS A 171 11.75 -2.22 2.05
CA CYS A 171 10.31 -1.95 2.17
C CYS A 171 9.66 -1.91 0.78
N ARG A 172 8.70 -2.80 0.49
CA ARG A 172 8.06 -2.85 -0.84
C ARG A 172 7.26 -1.59 -1.16
N ASN A 173 6.66 -0.97 -0.16
CA ASN A 173 5.79 0.18 -0.36
C ASN A 173 6.54 1.52 -0.50
N SER A 174 7.75 1.64 0.05
CA SER A 174 8.56 2.87 0.01
C SER A 174 9.85 2.75 -0.78
N ARG A 175 10.27 1.52 -1.13
CA ARG A 175 11.59 1.17 -1.66
C ARG A 175 12.74 1.47 -0.69
N TYR A 176 12.47 1.89 0.55
CA TYR A 176 13.52 2.17 1.54
C TYR A 176 14.28 0.90 1.88
N VAL A 177 15.61 0.99 1.96
CA VAL A 177 16.48 -0.15 2.23
C VAL A 177 17.20 0.04 3.56
N TRP A 178 17.17 -1.00 4.40
CA TRP A 178 18.05 -1.15 5.55
C TRP A 178 19.10 -2.20 5.26
N ASP A 179 20.31 -1.98 5.71
CA ASP A 179 21.46 -2.85 5.51
C ASP A 179 21.96 -3.42 6.83
N PHE A 180 22.24 -4.72 6.80
CA PHE A 180 22.74 -5.49 7.93
C PHE A 180 23.91 -6.34 7.49
N TYR A 181 24.83 -6.61 8.41
CA TYR A 181 26.10 -7.25 8.09
C TYR A 181 26.37 -8.42 9.02
N PHE A 182 26.93 -9.50 8.46
CA PHE A 182 27.29 -10.70 9.20
C PHE A 182 28.80 -10.94 9.15
N LYS A 183 29.38 -11.28 10.30
CA LYS A 183 30.77 -11.74 10.42
C LYS A 183 30.89 -13.27 10.43
N ASP A 184 29.77 -13.95 10.55
CA ASP A 184 29.65 -15.39 10.48
C ASP A 184 29.08 -15.82 9.11
N ASN A 185 28.95 -17.13 8.90
CA ASN A 185 28.40 -17.69 7.67
C ASN A 185 26.85 -17.71 7.70
N ARG A 186 26.22 -16.70 8.33
CA ARG A 186 24.76 -16.53 8.42
C ARG A 186 24.01 -17.77 8.91
N PRO A 187 24.34 -18.35 10.09
CA PRO A 187 23.51 -19.39 10.68
C PRO A 187 22.10 -18.83 10.96
N ALA A 188 21.09 -19.71 11.00
CA ALA A 188 19.69 -19.29 11.19
C ALA A 188 19.51 -18.40 12.43
N ARG A 189 20.20 -18.72 13.53
CA ARG A 189 20.20 -17.92 14.77
C ARG A 189 20.62 -16.46 14.56
N SER A 190 21.62 -16.20 13.72
CA SER A 190 22.11 -14.85 13.46
C SER A 190 21.12 -14.05 12.61
N ILE A 191 20.48 -14.70 11.63
CA ILE A 191 19.40 -14.10 10.83
C ILE A 191 18.21 -13.74 11.72
N ILE A 192 17.73 -14.71 12.52
CA ILE A 192 16.64 -14.51 13.48
C ILE A 192 16.95 -13.36 14.43
N ARG A 193 18.17 -13.28 14.97
CA ARG A 193 18.58 -12.19 15.86
C ARG A 193 18.46 -10.83 15.19
N LEU A 194 18.98 -10.67 13.97
CA LEU A 194 18.92 -9.38 13.27
C LEU A 194 17.50 -9.02 12.86
N LEU A 195 16.70 -9.98 12.41
CA LEU A 195 15.28 -9.76 12.11
C LEU A 195 14.49 -9.38 13.36
N ALA A 196 14.74 -10.02 14.51
CA ALA A 196 14.10 -9.69 15.78
C ALA A 196 14.40 -8.25 16.18
N LEU A 197 15.68 -7.84 16.09
CA LEU A 197 16.10 -6.46 16.36
C LEU A 197 15.43 -5.47 15.39
N PHE A 198 15.38 -5.80 14.11
CA PHE A 198 14.72 -4.97 13.10
C PHE A 198 13.22 -4.82 13.36
N ILE A 199 12.50 -5.92 13.57
CA ILE A 199 11.05 -5.89 13.85
C ILE A 199 10.76 -5.11 15.13
N GLN A 200 11.56 -5.30 16.18
CA GLN A 200 11.44 -4.53 17.42
C GLN A 200 11.71 -3.03 17.17
N PHE A 201 12.74 -2.69 16.41
CA PHE A 201 13.05 -1.31 16.03
C PHE A 201 11.90 -0.68 15.26
N MET A 202 11.35 -1.36 14.25
CA MET A 202 10.21 -0.88 13.47
C MET A 202 8.98 -0.61 14.35
N LYS A 203 8.72 -1.52 15.30
CA LYS A 203 7.61 -1.37 16.24
C LYS A 203 7.83 -0.24 17.23
N LYS A 204 9.05 -0.07 17.76
CA LYS A 204 9.35 0.93 18.80
C LYS A 204 9.53 2.34 18.24
N GLN A 205 10.20 2.48 17.10
CA GLN A 205 10.51 3.80 16.53
C GLN A 205 9.39 4.34 15.65
N PHE A 206 8.67 3.45 14.95
CA PHE A 206 7.68 3.87 13.97
C PHE A 206 6.28 3.34 14.24
N ASN A 207 6.07 2.54 15.29
CA ASN A 207 4.81 1.82 15.53
C ASN A 207 4.36 0.93 14.35
N ILE A 208 5.32 0.49 13.53
CA ILE A 208 5.05 -0.34 12.35
C ILE A 208 5.20 -1.80 12.74
N THR A 209 4.17 -2.60 12.41
CA THR A 209 4.22 -4.06 12.56
C THR A 209 4.50 -4.68 11.21
N VAL A 210 5.63 -5.40 11.09
CA VAL A 210 5.94 -6.21 9.92
C VAL A 210 4.95 -7.39 9.86
N LYS A 211 4.32 -7.59 8.71
CA LYS A 211 3.30 -8.64 8.49
C LYS A 211 3.74 -9.67 7.48
N VAL A 212 4.50 -9.24 6.46
CA VAL A 212 4.95 -10.10 5.38
C VAL A 212 6.43 -9.89 5.11
N ILE A 213 7.15 -11.00 5.01
CA ILE A 213 8.55 -11.04 4.61
C ILE A 213 8.62 -11.83 3.30
N GLU A 214 9.09 -11.18 2.25
CA GLU A 214 9.44 -11.83 0.99
C GLU A 214 10.93 -12.22 1.02
N THR A 215 11.24 -13.44 0.61
CA THR A 215 12.61 -13.94 0.53
C THR A 215 12.77 -14.87 -0.66
N ASP A 216 14.00 -15.13 -1.10
CA ASP A 216 14.26 -16.23 -2.03
C ASP A 216 13.82 -17.58 -1.43
N ASN A 217 13.61 -18.57 -2.31
CA ASN A 217 13.25 -19.92 -1.90
C ASN A 217 14.35 -20.59 -1.06
N GLU A 218 15.58 -20.08 -1.06
CA GLU A 218 16.70 -20.68 -0.35
C GLU A 218 16.55 -20.55 1.17
N ILE A 219 16.10 -19.40 1.70
CA ILE A 219 15.76 -19.31 3.14
C ILE A 219 14.66 -20.31 3.51
N ILE A 220 13.60 -20.35 2.71
CA ILE A 220 12.40 -21.15 2.98
C ILE A 220 12.75 -22.64 2.99
N THR A 221 13.60 -23.08 2.06
CA THR A 221 13.95 -24.50 1.89
C THR A 221 15.12 -24.94 2.76
N VAL A 222 16.12 -24.10 3.00
CA VAL A 222 17.36 -24.46 3.70
C VAL A 222 17.32 -24.12 5.20
N LYS A 223 16.58 -23.08 5.61
CA LYS A 223 16.60 -22.57 6.99
C LYS A 223 15.21 -22.56 7.63
N GLN A 224 14.62 -23.75 7.78
CA GLN A 224 13.30 -23.95 8.41
C GLN A 224 13.14 -23.30 9.80
N GLU A 225 14.22 -23.14 10.56
CA GLU A 225 14.20 -22.43 11.84
C GLU A 225 13.72 -20.97 11.70
N VAL A 226 14.12 -20.29 10.61
CA VAL A 226 13.73 -18.90 10.32
C VAL A 226 12.23 -18.85 10.02
N GLU A 227 11.73 -19.80 9.22
CA GLU A 227 10.30 -19.92 8.89
C GLU A 227 9.45 -20.20 10.14
N LYS A 228 9.86 -21.16 10.97
CA LYS A 228 9.18 -21.49 12.24
C LYS A 228 9.13 -20.27 13.16
N TRP A 229 10.24 -19.54 13.26
CA TRP A 229 10.31 -18.32 14.04
C TRP A 229 9.38 -17.22 13.50
N CYS A 230 9.37 -16.95 12.20
CA CYS A 230 8.44 -16.00 11.58
C CYS A 230 6.98 -16.39 11.84
N THR A 231 6.64 -17.66 11.65
CA THR A 231 5.30 -18.21 11.89
C THR A 231 4.87 -18.04 13.35
N SER A 232 5.78 -18.24 14.31
CA SER A 232 5.50 -18.03 15.74
C SER A 232 5.14 -16.58 16.07
N LEU A 233 5.59 -15.62 15.26
CA LEU A 233 5.27 -14.20 15.36
C LEU A 233 4.05 -13.80 14.52
N SER A 234 3.36 -14.76 13.90
CA SER A 234 2.29 -14.52 12.92
C SER A 234 2.75 -13.68 11.71
N ILE A 235 4.04 -13.77 11.34
CA ILE A 235 4.60 -13.12 10.16
C ILE A 235 4.57 -14.12 9.01
N ARG A 236 3.94 -13.74 7.90
CA ARG A 236 3.87 -14.58 6.71
C ARG A 236 5.17 -14.48 5.92
N LEU A 237 5.79 -15.62 5.68
CA LEU A 237 6.92 -15.75 4.77
C LEU A 237 6.38 -16.07 3.38
N GLU A 238 6.71 -15.25 2.38
CA GLU A 238 6.30 -15.45 0.99
C GLU A 238 7.55 -15.65 0.13
N PRO A 239 7.55 -16.64 -0.79
CA PRO A 239 8.61 -16.76 -1.77
C PRO A 239 8.56 -15.55 -2.71
N SER A 240 9.72 -14.98 -3.00
CA SER A 240 9.86 -14.01 -4.07
C SER A 240 9.49 -14.68 -5.39
N ALA A 241 8.75 -13.99 -6.26
CA ALA A 241 8.25 -14.58 -7.50
C ALA A 241 9.39 -15.25 -8.32
N PRO A 242 9.33 -16.57 -8.58
CA PRO A 242 10.35 -17.26 -9.35
C PRO A 242 10.34 -16.75 -10.80
N ASP A 243 11.53 -16.50 -11.37
CA ASP A 243 11.74 -16.21 -12.80
C ASP A 243 10.94 -15.05 -13.45
N THR A 244 10.91 -13.88 -12.80
CA THR A 244 10.73 -12.60 -13.52
C THR A 244 12.05 -11.83 -13.66
N GLN A 245 13.16 -12.54 -13.90
CA GLN A 245 14.44 -11.89 -14.25
C GLN A 245 14.35 -11.11 -15.58
N ALA A 246 13.45 -11.49 -16.48
CA ALA A 246 13.36 -10.91 -17.83
C ALA A 246 12.08 -10.09 -18.11
N GLN A 247 10.96 -10.31 -17.41
CA GLN A 247 9.66 -9.72 -17.79
C GLN A 247 9.32 -8.37 -17.15
N ASN A 248 10.02 -7.94 -16.10
CA ASN A 248 9.88 -6.59 -15.54
C ASN A 248 10.99 -5.67 -16.06
N GLY A 249 11.06 -5.48 -17.38
CA GLY A 249 11.87 -4.42 -17.98
C GLY A 249 11.39 -3.06 -17.48
N GLY A 250 12.01 -2.55 -16.41
CA GLY A 250 11.70 -1.26 -15.79
C GLY A 250 11.51 -1.28 -14.26
N ALA A 251 11.44 -2.46 -13.62
CA ALA A 251 11.43 -2.55 -12.16
C ALA A 251 12.85 -2.85 -11.64
N GLU A 252 13.62 -1.79 -11.37
CA GLU A 252 14.91 -1.91 -10.70
C GLU A 252 14.79 -2.74 -9.41
N ARG A 253 15.48 -3.89 -9.37
CA ARG A 253 15.74 -4.60 -8.12
C ARG A 253 16.66 -3.70 -7.28
N SER A 254 16.17 -3.23 -6.13
CA SER A 254 16.90 -2.30 -5.24
C SER A 254 18.32 -2.79 -4.93
N GLY A 255 18.52 -4.08 -4.72
CA GLY A 255 19.84 -4.65 -4.48
C GLY A 255 20.80 -4.62 -5.68
N GLY A 256 20.29 -4.68 -6.92
CA GLY A 256 21.11 -4.49 -8.13
C GLY A 256 21.63 -3.06 -8.24
N VAL A 257 20.74 -2.08 -8.04
CA VAL A 257 21.09 -0.65 -8.05
C VAL A 257 22.11 -0.32 -6.95
N ILE A 258 21.98 -0.92 -5.77
CA ILE A 258 22.93 -0.71 -4.66
C ILE A 258 24.32 -1.26 -5.02
N LYS A 259 24.40 -2.44 -5.66
CA LYS A 259 25.67 -3.00 -6.13
C LYS A 259 26.34 -2.11 -7.19
N GLU A 260 25.57 -1.62 -8.14
CA GLU A 260 26.09 -0.72 -9.18
C GLU A 260 26.61 0.59 -8.57
N LYS A 261 25.86 1.18 -7.62
CA LYS A 261 26.31 2.37 -6.87
C LYS A 261 27.58 2.09 -6.07
N ALA A 262 27.64 0.97 -5.34
CA ALA A 262 28.82 0.58 -4.58
C ALA A 262 30.05 0.41 -5.49
N ARG A 263 29.88 -0.23 -6.65
CA ARG A 263 30.93 -0.39 -7.66
C ARG A 263 31.39 0.97 -8.19
N ALA A 264 30.46 1.87 -8.51
CA ALA A 264 30.79 3.20 -9.01
C ALA A 264 31.58 4.02 -7.97
N ILE A 265 31.12 4.05 -6.70
CA ILE A 265 31.81 4.73 -5.59
C ILE A 265 33.24 4.19 -5.43
N ARG A 266 33.40 2.86 -5.47
CA ARG A 266 34.71 2.23 -5.30
C ARG A 266 35.68 2.61 -6.43
N LEU A 267 35.22 2.51 -7.68
CA LEU A 267 36.07 2.75 -8.84
C LEU A 267 36.45 4.23 -8.98
N ASP A 268 35.51 5.13 -8.76
CA ASP A 268 35.72 6.57 -8.88
C ASP A 268 36.69 7.10 -7.82
N ALA A 269 36.53 6.67 -6.57
CA ALA A 269 37.41 7.05 -5.46
C ALA A 269 38.66 6.17 -5.30
N ASN A 270 38.87 5.20 -6.21
CA ASN A 270 39.96 4.21 -6.17
C ASN A 270 40.12 3.52 -4.80
N LEU A 271 39.00 3.09 -4.20
CA LEU A 271 38.99 2.50 -2.87
C LEU A 271 39.36 1.01 -2.89
N PRO A 272 40.13 0.53 -1.89
CA PRO A 272 40.44 -0.87 -1.72
C PRO A 272 39.17 -1.72 -1.50
N TRP A 273 39.21 -2.99 -1.91
CA TRP A 273 38.05 -3.87 -1.87
C TRP A 273 37.61 -4.21 -0.45
N GLU A 274 38.56 -4.25 0.48
CA GLU A 274 38.39 -4.55 1.90
C GLU A 274 37.44 -3.56 2.60
N LEU A 275 37.23 -2.38 2.03
CA LEU A 275 36.26 -1.38 2.49
C LEU A 275 34.84 -1.60 1.95
N TRP A 276 34.54 -2.77 1.38
CA TRP A 276 33.20 -3.05 0.85
C TRP A 276 32.07 -2.81 1.86
N PRO A 277 32.20 -3.05 3.19
CA PRO A 277 31.12 -2.72 4.11
C PRO A 277 30.83 -1.22 4.13
N GLU A 278 31.85 -0.38 4.21
CA GLU A 278 31.72 1.09 4.22
C GLU A 278 31.18 1.62 2.89
N ILE A 279 31.67 1.08 1.78
CA ILE A 279 31.24 1.45 0.42
C ILE A 279 29.76 1.11 0.23
N THR A 280 29.33 -0.07 0.68
CA THR A 280 27.93 -0.51 0.55
C THR A 280 27.01 0.27 1.48
N ARG A 281 27.44 0.61 2.71
CA ARG A 281 26.70 1.53 3.60
C ARG A 281 26.48 2.88 2.92
N ALA A 282 27.53 3.44 2.31
CA ALA A 282 27.45 4.69 1.58
C ALA A 282 26.49 4.58 0.37
N ALA A 283 26.56 3.48 -0.38
CA ALA A 283 25.65 3.24 -1.51
C ALA A 283 24.19 3.17 -1.07
N VAL A 284 23.88 2.47 0.03
CA VAL A 284 22.52 2.38 0.61
C VAL A 284 22.05 3.76 1.11
N TYR A 285 22.93 4.50 1.79
CA TYR A 285 22.64 5.86 2.26
C TYR A 285 22.25 6.79 1.11
N LEU A 286 23.03 6.77 0.03
CA LEU A 286 22.79 7.58 -1.17
C LEU A 286 21.54 7.11 -1.90
N TYR A 287 21.35 5.80 -2.09
CA TYR A 287 20.17 5.25 -2.73
C TYR A 287 18.88 5.72 -2.03
N ASN A 288 18.83 5.62 -0.70
CA ASN A 288 17.66 6.05 0.07
C ASN A 288 17.36 7.54 -0.07
N ARG A 289 18.34 8.37 -0.42
CA ARG A 289 18.22 9.83 -0.58
C ARG A 289 18.21 10.30 -2.02
N THR A 290 18.32 9.40 -2.99
CA THR A 290 18.28 9.73 -4.41
C THR A 290 16.83 9.62 -4.90
N PRO A 291 16.22 10.72 -5.37
CA PRO A 291 14.94 10.66 -6.06
C PRO A 291 15.00 9.74 -7.28
N ASN A 292 13.93 8.99 -7.53
CA ASN A 292 13.83 8.18 -8.74
C ASN A 292 12.48 8.37 -9.43
N TYR A 293 12.48 8.15 -10.74
CA TYR A 293 11.31 8.32 -11.60
C TYR A 293 10.12 7.45 -11.17
N PRO A 294 10.28 6.14 -10.86
CA PRO A 294 9.18 5.31 -10.35
C PRO A 294 8.48 5.86 -9.10
N ASN A 295 9.21 6.60 -8.28
CA ASN A 295 8.71 7.22 -7.06
C ASN A 295 8.21 8.66 -7.26
N LYS A 296 7.90 9.07 -8.50
CA LYS A 296 7.50 10.45 -8.84
C LYS A 296 8.52 11.48 -8.36
N TRP A 297 9.80 11.20 -8.59
CA TRP A 297 10.91 12.06 -8.16
C TRP A 297 10.95 12.30 -6.65
N LYS A 298 10.49 11.33 -5.87
CA LYS A 298 10.72 11.27 -4.42
C LYS A 298 11.75 10.22 -4.09
N SER A 299 12.59 10.51 -3.10
CA SER A 299 13.53 9.55 -2.55
C SER A 299 12.79 8.49 -1.71
N PRO A 300 13.35 7.26 -1.60
CA PRO A 300 12.82 6.26 -0.68
C PRO A 300 12.70 6.77 0.78
N TYR A 301 13.65 7.62 1.21
CA TYR A 301 13.65 8.29 2.51
C TYR A 301 12.40 9.14 2.70
N GLU A 302 12.13 10.08 1.78
CA GLU A 302 10.95 10.95 1.88
C GLU A 302 9.65 10.13 1.93
N ILE A 303 9.53 9.09 1.10
CA ILE A 303 8.33 8.26 1.08
C ILE A 303 8.15 7.50 2.40
N PHE A 304 9.21 6.86 2.90
CA PHE A 304 9.14 6.07 4.13
C PHE A 304 8.76 6.95 5.32
N PHE A 305 9.52 8.02 5.57
CA PHE A 305 9.32 8.87 6.75
C PHE A 305 8.01 9.67 6.69
N THR A 306 7.61 10.15 5.51
CA THR A 306 6.31 10.82 5.34
C THR A 306 5.15 9.89 5.66
N ARG A 307 5.21 8.64 5.16
CA ARG A 307 4.13 7.68 5.41
C ARG A 307 4.15 7.14 6.84
N ALA A 308 5.33 6.89 7.42
CA ALA A 308 5.45 6.47 8.81
C ALA A 308 4.91 7.55 9.77
N ALA A 309 5.22 8.82 9.51
CA ALA A 309 4.64 9.95 10.25
C ALA A 309 3.11 10.00 10.10
N ALA A 310 2.60 9.86 8.87
CA ALA A 310 1.16 9.84 8.62
C ALA A 310 0.44 8.68 9.33
N THR A 311 1.03 7.48 9.37
CA THR A 311 0.49 6.32 10.10
C THR A 311 0.46 6.56 11.62
N ASN A 312 1.39 7.36 12.15
CA ASN A 312 1.44 7.74 13.56
C ASN A 312 0.57 8.96 13.91
N GLY A 313 -0.31 9.39 13.00
CA GLY A 313 -1.19 10.55 13.22
C GLY A 313 -0.45 11.89 13.21
N ILE A 314 0.83 11.91 12.84
CA ILE A 314 1.59 13.15 12.68
C ILE A 314 1.18 13.76 11.34
N VAL A 315 0.56 14.93 11.39
CA VAL A 315 0.23 15.71 10.20
C VAL A 315 1.53 16.26 9.62
N THR A 316 2.08 15.59 8.61
CA THR A 316 2.98 16.26 7.67
C THR A 316 2.13 17.28 6.91
N GLY A 317 2.53 18.55 6.89
CA GLY A 317 1.72 19.69 6.49
C GLY A 317 1.11 19.59 5.08
N PRO A 318 0.18 20.50 4.73
CA PRO A 318 -0.36 20.56 3.39
C PRO A 318 0.68 21.16 2.41
N GLU A 319 0.45 20.91 1.12
CA GLU A 319 0.95 21.65 -0.05
C GLU A 319 2.11 21.03 -0.87
N ASP A 320 1.86 21.01 -2.19
CA ASP A 320 2.80 20.84 -3.31
C ASP A 320 3.07 19.43 -3.89
N GLN A 321 1.99 18.74 -4.29
CA GLN A 321 2.04 17.77 -5.41
C GLN A 321 1.64 18.40 -6.76
N THR A 322 1.58 19.73 -6.86
CA THR A 322 1.11 20.45 -8.06
C THR A 322 2.19 21.31 -8.73
N LYS A 323 3.47 20.97 -8.54
CA LYS A 323 4.58 21.52 -9.34
C LYS A 323 5.62 20.45 -9.64
N LEU A 324 5.33 19.58 -10.60
CA LEU A 324 6.35 18.98 -11.45
C LEU A 324 5.82 19.06 -12.88
N ILE A 325 6.39 20.00 -13.63
CA ILE A 325 6.20 20.24 -15.06
C ILE A 325 6.71 19.02 -15.84
#